data_AF-A0A3D5KRP7-F1
#
_entry.id   AF-A0A3D5KRP7-F1
#
_cell.length_a   1.000
_cell.length_b   1.000
_cell.length_c   1.000
_cell.angle_alpha   90.00
_cell.angle_beta   90.00
_cell.angle_gamma   90.00
#
_symmetry.space_group_name_H-M   'P 1'
#
loop_
_entity.id
_entity.type
_entity.pdbx_description
1 polymer ?
#
loop_
_entity_poly.entity_id
_entity_poly.type
_entity_poly.pdbx_seq_one_letter_code
_entity_poly.pdbx_strand_id
1 'polypeptide(L)'
;PEESFIYWENNGNNTYNRYTFNGFADGRWLTMNAGDMDGDGDKDIILGSALIPVGSVPVSYIERWQSKPLSIMVLENTIRK
;
A
#
# COMPACT_ATOMS: atom_id res chain seq x y z
N PRO A 1 7.30 -11.15 2.77
CA PRO A 1 6.00 -11.19 3.50
C PRO A 1 4.89 -11.47 2.48
N GLU A 2 3.91 -12.30 2.82
CA GLU A 2 2.76 -12.51 1.93
C GLU A 2 1.97 -11.20 1.78
N GLU A 3 1.72 -10.50 2.88
CA GLU A 3 1.15 -9.15 2.90
C GLU A 3 2.23 -8.07 2.70
N SER A 4 2.22 -7.37 1.57
CA SER A 4 3.20 -6.30 1.28
C SER A 4 2.78 -4.94 1.82
N PHE A 5 1.53 -4.78 2.27
CA PHE A 5 1.02 -3.60 2.97
C PHE A 5 -0.05 -4.00 3.98
N ILE A 6 -0.01 -3.43 5.19
CA ILE A 6 -1.06 -3.56 6.21
C ILE A 6 -1.21 -2.21 6.90
N TYR A 7 -2.44 -1.69 6.96
CA TYR A 7 -2.81 -0.54 7.78
C TYR A 7 -3.37 -1.03 9.13
N TRP A 8 -2.83 -0.48 10.22
CA TRP A 8 -3.26 -0.78 11.58
C TRP A 8 -3.94 0.46 12.18
N GLU A 9 -5.26 0.40 12.31
CA GLU A 9 -6.05 1.45 12.97
C GLU A 9 -6.03 1.23 14.47
N ASN A 10 -5.66 2.27 15.24
CA ASN A 10 -5.62 2.21 16.70
C ASN A 10 -6.98 2.63 17.28
N ASN A 11 -7.64 1.70 17.96
CA ASN A 11 -8.93 1.91 18.63
C ASN A 11 -8.81 2.27 20.12
N GLY A 12 -7.58 2.53 20.60
CA GLY A 12 -7.28 2.72 22.02
C GLY A 12 -7.09 1.40 22.77
N ASN A 13 -6.64 1.48 24.03
CA ASN A 13 -6.42 0.33 24.91
C ASN A 13 -5.58 -0.81 24.27
N ASN A 14 -4.60 -0.47 23.44
CA ASN A 14 -3.79 -1.44 22.68
C ASN A 14 -4.62 -2.38 21.77
N THR A 15 -5.79 -1.94 21.33
CA THR A 15 -6.65 -2.68 20.40
C THR A 15 -6.52 -2.09 19.00
N TYR A 16 -6.34 -2.94 17.99
CA TYR A 16 -6.12 -2.50 16.61
C TYR A 16 -6.98 -3.28 15.62
N ASN A 17 -7.58 -2.56 14.67
CA ASN A 17 -8.14 -3.15 13.46
C ASN A 17 -7.06 -3.20 12.38
N ARG A 18 -7.12 -4.22 11.52
CA ARG A 18 -6.18 -4.39 10.41
C ARG A 18 -6.91 -4.29 9.08
N TYR A 19 -6.32 -3.56 8.15
CA TYR A 19 -6.84 -3.35 6.81
C TYR A 19 -5.75 -3.58 5.77
N THR A 20 -6.16 -4.09 4.61
CA THR A 20 -5.35 -4.23 3.39
C THR A 20 -6.28 -4.00 2.19
N PHE A 21 -5.76 -4.10 0.97
CA PHE A 21 -6.52 -3.89 -0.26
C PHE A 21 -6.23 -4.97 -1.30
N ASN A 22 -7.16 -5.21 -2.21
CA ASN A 22 -6.97 -6.21 -3.26
C ASN A 22 -5.77 -5.85 -4.15
N GLY A 23 -4.84 -6.79 -4.34
CA GLY A 23 -3.60 -6.53 -5.07
C GLY A 23 -2.50 -5.90 -4.22
N PHE A 24 -2.58 -5.99 -2.89
CA PHE A 24 -1.54 -5.52 -1.97
C PHE A 24 -0.13 -6.03 -2.31
N ALA A 25 0.01 -7.20 -2.93
CA ALA A 25 1.30 -7.77 -3.33
C ALA A 25 1.68 -7.50 -4.81
N ASP A 26 0.86 -6.75 -5.55
CA ASP A 26 1.12 -6.42 -6.96
C ASP A 26 2.18 -5.33 -7.12
N GLY A 27 2.40 -4.52 -6.09
CA GLY A 27 3.46 -3.52 -6.05
C GLY A 27 4.55 -3.89 -5.05
N ARG A 28 5.75 -3.38 -5.30
CA ARG A 28 6.87 -3.41 -4.35
C ARG A 28 6.90 -2.10 -3.57
N TRP A 29 5.90 -1.90 -2.72
CA TRP A 29 5.72 -0.67 -1.98
C TRP A 29 6.95 -0.36 -1.12
N LEU A 30 7.58 0.78 -1.38
CA LEU A 30 8.82 1.22 -0.75
C LEU A 30 8.63 2.54 -0.01
N THR A 31 7.83 3.45 -0.56
CA THR A 31 7.54 4.74 0.05
C THR A 31 6.05 4.89 0.31
N MET A 32 5.73 5.71 1.30
CA MET A 32 4.36 6.02 1.69
C MET A 32 4.25 7.48 2.10
N ASN A 33 3.11 8.10 1.80
CA ASN A 33 2.71 9.39 2.38
C ASN A 33 1.21 9.38 2.68
N ALA A 34 0.76 10.23 3.61
CA ALA A 34 -0.65 10.35 3.96
C ALA A 34 -1.07 11.83 4.02
N GLY A 35 -2.22 12.14 3.46
CA GLY A 35 -2.76 13.49 3.36
C GLY A 35 -4.13 13.51 2.72
N ASP A 36 -4.81 14.65 2.83
CA ASP A 36 -6.11 14.90 2.19
C ASP A 36 -5.88 15.20 0.70
N MET A 37 -6.11 14.22 -0.18
CA MET A 37 -5.74 14.34 -1.60
C MET A 37 -6.91 14.74 -2.48
N ASP A 38 -8.13 14.41 -2.08
CA ASP A 38 -9.35 14.77 -2.78
C ASP A 38 -10.03 16.03 -2.21
N GLY A 39 -9.59 16.51 -1.05
CA GLY A 39 -10.05 17.73 -0.41
C GLY A 39 -11.30 17.55 0.46
N ASP A 40 -11.62 16.32 0.87
CA ASP A 40 -12.82 16.01 1.64
C ASP A 40 -12.62 16.13 3.17
N GLY A 41 -11.38 16.37 3.62
CA GLY A 41 -11.03 16.58 5.03
C GLY A 41 -10.68 15.30 5.81
N ASP A 42 -10.66 14.15 5.14
CA ASP A 42 -10.08 12.91 5.65
C ASP A 42 -8.63 12.70 5.15
N LYS A 43 -8.00 11.58 5.47
CA LYS A 43 -6.60 11.32 5.08
C LYS A 43 -6.52 10.07 4.22
N ASP A 44 -6.04 10.26 3.00
CA ASP A 44 -5.69 9.21 2.08
C ASP A 44 -4.25 8.73 2.28
N ILE A 45 -3.90 7.62 1.62
CA ILE A 45 -2.54 7.08 1.59
C ILE A 45 -2.07 6.91 0.15
N ILE A 46 -0.88 7.43 -0.17
CA ILE A 46 -0.15 7.11 -1.41
C ILE A 46 0.97 6.13 -1.11
N LEU A 47 1.08 5.09 -1.93
CA LEU A 47 2.21 4.16 -1.97
C LEU A 47 3.03 4.36 -3.24
N GLY A 48 4.35 4.43 -3.09
CA GLY A 48 5.31 4.43 -4.19
C GLY A 48 6.03 3.08 -4.28
N SER A 49 6.13 2.53 -5.48
CA SER A 49 6.69 1.21 -5.74
C SER A 49 8.13 1.28 -6.28
N ALA A 50 8.98 0.35 -5.87
CA ALA A 50 10.30 0.17 -6.42
C ALA A 50 10.27 -0.73 -7.67
N LEU A 51 10.42 -0.12 -8.85
CA LEU A 51 10.32 -0.82 -10.14
C LEU A 51 11.53 -1.70 -10.48
N ILE A 52 12.69 -1.42 -9.89
CA ILE A 52 13.92 -2.18 -10.14
C ILE A 52 14.10 -3.18 -8.99
N PRO A 53 14.07 -4.51 -9.24
CA PRO A 53 14.39 -5.49 -8.22
C PRO A 53 15.85 -5.30 -7.76
N VAL A 54 16.06 -5.19 -6.46
CA VAL A 54 17.42 -5.16 -5.88
C VAL A 54 17.59 -6.41 -5.01
N GLY A 55 18.65 -7.17 -5.27
CA GLY A 55 18.95 -8.44 -4.57
C GLY A 55 18.29 -9.68 -5.19
N SER A 56 18.42 -10.82 -4.50
CA SER A 56 17.85 -12.11 -4.91
C SER A 56 16.35 -12.15 -4.62
N VAL A 57 15.54 -11.84 -5.62
CA VAL A 57 14.07 -11.95 -5.56
C VAL A 57 13.64 -13.20 -6.34
N PRO A 58 12.71 -14.02 -5.83
CA PRO A 58 12.17 -15.14 -6.60
C PRO A 58 11.57 -14.68 -7.93
N VAL A 59 11.82 -15.43 -9.00
CA VAL A 59 11.41 -15.09 -10.38
C VAL A 59 9.91 -14.81 -10.49
N SER A 60 9.07 -15.55 -9.75
CA SER A 60 7.61 -15.35 -9.73
C SER A 60 7.18 -13.95 -9.30
N TYR A 61 7.91 -13.31 -8.37
CA TYR A 61 7.64 -11.92 -7.98
C TYR A 61 8.10 -10.93 -9.06
N ILE A 62 9.24 -11.19 -9.71
CA ILE A 62 9.75 -10.36 -10.80
C ILE A 62 8.77 -10.39 -11.97
N GLU A 63 8.31 -11.57 -12.38
CA GLU A 63 7.30 -11.74 -13.43
C GLU A 63 5.99 -11.03 -13.07
N ARG A 64 5.52 -11.17 -11.82
CA ARG A 64 4.32 -10.47 -11.34
C ARG A 64 4.47 -8.95 -11.47
N TRP A 65 5.56 -8.38 -10.95
CA TRP A 65 5.80 -6.93 -10.98
C TRP A 65 6.07 -6.38 -12.39
N GLN A 66 6.66 -7.19 -13.29
CA GLN A 66 6.89 -6.80 -14.68
C GLN A 66 5.65 -6.93 -15.56
N SER A 67 4.76 -7.89 -15.27
CA SER A 67 3.53 -8.08 -16.05
C SER A 67 2.57 -6.91 -15.96
N LYS A 68 2.59 -6.18 -14.83
CA LYS A 68 1.78 -4.99 -14.58
C LYS A 68 2.54 -4.03 -13.66
N PRO A 69 3.45 -3.19 -14.21
CA PRO A 69 4.25 -2.30 -13.39
C PRO A 69 3.37 -1.23 -12.73
N LEU A 70 3.13 -1.38 -11.43
CA LEU A 70 2.47 -0.39 -10.60
C LEU A 70 3.53 0.52 -10.00
N SER A 71 3.52 1.79 -10.37
CA SER A 71 4.46 2.80 -9.85
C SER A 71 3.91 3.51 -8.61
N ILE A 72 2.62 3.83 -8.64
CA ILE A 72 1.90 4.57 -7.60
C ILE A 72 0.57 3.89 -7.34
N MET A 73 0.14 3.88 -6.07
CA MET A 73 -1.20 3.49 -5.66
C MET A 73 -1.76 4.51 -4.68
N VAL A 74 -3.01 4.91 -4.89
CA VAL A 74 -3.77 5.77 -3.96
C VAL A 74 -4.80 4.89 -3.26
N LEU A 75 -4.81 4.96 -1.93
CA LEU A 75 -5.83 4.35 -1.08
C LEU A 75 -6.67 5.48 -0.52
N GLU A 76 -7.84 5.66 -1.13
CA GLU A 76 -8.84 6.64 -0.71
C GLU A 76 -9.48 6.18 0.60
N ASN A 77 -9.52 7.08 1.58
CA ASN A 77 -10.38 6.87 2.73
C ASN A 77 -11.80 7.34 2.37
N THR A 78 -12.81 6.54 2.70
CA THR A 78 -14.21 6.86 2.34
C THR A 78 -15.05 7.18 3.58
N ILE A 79 -14.38 7.28 4.74
CA ILE A 79 -15.01 7.63 6.01
C ILE A 79 -15.14 9.15 6.05
N ARG A 80 -16.28 9.64 5.58
CA ARG A 80 -16.64 11.05 5.66
C ARG A 80 -16.73 11.49 7.12
N LYS A 81 -16.01 12.55 7.47
CA LYS A 81 -16.16 13.25 8.75
C LYS A 81 -17.37 14.17 8.78
#